data_AF-A0A7C0TYA7-F1
#
_entry.id   AF-A0A7C0TYA7-F1
#
_cell.length_a   1.000
_cell.length_b   1.000
_cell.length_c   1.000
_cell.angle_alpha   90.00
_cell.angle_beta   90.00
_cell.angle_gamma   90.00
#
_symmetry.space_group_name_H-M   'P 1'
#
loop_
_entity.id
_entity.type
_entity.pdbx_description
1 polymer ?
#
loop_
_entity_poly.entity_id
_entity_poly.type
_entity_poly.pdbx_seq_one_letter_code
_entity_poly.pdbx_strand_id
1 'polypeptide(L)' 'MIMRKENLEDKVLNILKERELSIPELISILDDEGIYMNPVELRKLISKLLKEGKLIKFPSRLETRFKFKAKE' A
#
# COMPACT_ATOMS: atom_id res chain seq x y z
N MET A 1 -3.39 -16.73 16.38
CA MET A 1 -2.84 -15.37 16.53
C MET A 1 -3.61 -14.45 15.59
N ILE A 2 -4.43 -13.55 16.13
CA ILE A 2 -5.26 -12.64 15.32
C ILE A 2 -4.37 -11.43 15.00
N MET A 3 -3.77 -11.39 13.80
CA MET A 3 -3.17 -10.15 13.31
C MET A 3 -4.29 -9.12 13.17
N ARG A 4 -4.39 -8.22 14.14
CA ARG A 4 -5.39 -7.15 14.17
C ARG A 4 -5.16 -6.23 12.97
N LYS A 5 -6.25 -5.74 12.37
CA LYS A 5 -6.27 -4.81 11.23
C LYS A 5 -5.34 -3.60 11.39
N GLU A 6 -5.10 -3.14 12.62
CA GLU A 6 -4.14 -2.06 12.91
C GLU A 6 -2.73 -2.37 12.37
N ASN A 7 -2.24 -3.60 12.49
CA ASN A 7 -0.89 -3.95 12.01
C ASN A 7 -0.74 -3.85 10.49
N LEU A 8 -1.82 -4.01 9.74
CA LEU A 8 -1.78 -4.07 8.29
C LEU A 8 -1.62 -2.68 7.66
N GLU A 9 -2.28 -1.69 8.26
CA GLU A 9 -2.18 -0.30 7.83
C GLU A 9 -0.76 0.23 8.09
N ASP A 10 -0.22 -0.01 9.29
CA ASP A 10 1.18 0.31 9.63
C ASP A 10 2.18 -0.40 8.73
N LYS A 11 1.93 -1.68 8.40
CA LYS A 11 2.82 -2.43 7.50
C LYS A 11 2.84 -1.84 6.10
N VAL A 12 1.66 -1.56 5.53
CA VAL A 12 1.54 -0.90 4.21
C VAL A 12 2.24 0.45 4.21
N LEU A 13 2.08 1.24 5.28
CA LEU A 13 2.77 2.52 5.43
C LEU A 13 4.28 2.34 5.50
N ASN A 14 4.79 1.39 6.27
CA ASN A 14 6.23 1.12 6.38
C ASN A 14 6.84 0.70 5.04
N ILE A 15 6.20 -0.22 4.31
CA ILE A 15 6.64 -0.62 2.96
C ILE A 15 6.68 0.60 2.03
N LEU A 16 5.66 1.46 2.10
CA LEU A 16 5.55 2.68 1.29
C LEU A 16 6.44 3.84 1.75
N LYS A 17 7.05 3.78 2.94
CA LYS A 17 8.10 4.72 3.37
C LYS A 17 9.42 4.40 2.69
N GLU A 18 9.74 3.12 2.55
CA GLU A 18 11.02 2.69 1.98
C GLU A 18 11.09 2.92 0.47
N ARG A 19 9.98 2.76 -0.24
CA ARG A 19 9.96 2.82 -1.71
C ARG A 19 8.59 3.19 -2.27
N GLU A 20 8.59 3.71 -3.49
CA GLU A 20 7.38 3.97 -4.26
C GLU A 20 6.86 2.70 -4.95
N LEU A 21 5.58 2.37 -4.74
CA LEU A 21 5.00 1.12 -5.25
C LEU A 21 3.63 1.33 -5.86
N SER A 22 3.34 0.53 -6.87
CA SER A 22 1.99 0.35 -7.39
C SER A 22 1.19 -0.68 -6.57
N ILE A 23 -0.13 -0.68 -6.71
CA ILE A 23 -1.02 -1.68 -6.08
C ILE A 23 -0.54 -3.12 -6.29
N PRO A 24 -0.25 -3.60 -7.51
CA PRO A 24 0.16 -4.99 -7.72
C PRO A 24 1.52 -5.31 -7.08
N GLU A 25 2.47 -4.37 -7.05
CA GLU A 25 3.75 -4.59 -6.36
C GLU A 25 3.54 -4.72 -4.85
N LEU A 26 2.68 -3.88 -4.26
CA LEU A 26 2.31 -3.99 -2.85
C LEU A 26 1.66 -5.33 -2.53
N ILE A 27 0.77 -5.84 -3.39
CA ILE A 27 0.17 -7.16 -3.21
C ILE A 27 1.24 -8.23 -3.22
N SER A 28 2.16 -8.18 -4.19
CA SER A 28 3.23 -9.17 -4.29
C SER A 28 4.12 -9.18 -3.05
N ILE A 29 4.45 -8.01 -2.49
CA ILE A 29 5.25 -7.90 -1.26
C ILE A 29 4.48 -8.44 -0.05
N LEU A 30 3.20 -8.09 0.07
CA LEU A 30 2.37 -8.58 1.16
C LEU A 30 2.21 -10.11 1.09
N ASP A 31 2.05 -10.66 -0.11
CA ASP A 31 1.95 -12.11 -0.36
C ASP A 31 3.24 -12.85 0.03
N ASP A 32 4.41 -12.31 -0.35
CA ASP A 32 5.74 -12.84 0.01
C ASP A 32 5.95 -12.86 1.54
N GLU A 33 5.37 -11.89 2.25
CA GLU A 33 5.37 -11.85 3.71
C GLU A 33 4.24 -12.67 4.37
N GLY A 34 3.54 -13.52 3.61
CA GLY A 34 2.47 -14.39 4.10
C GLY A 34 1.14 -13.69 4.39
N ILE A 35 0.97 -12.45 3.91
CA ILE A 35 -0.23 -11.64 4.08
C ILE A 35 -1.03 -11.62 2.77
N TYR A 36 -1.97 -12.54 2.68
CA TYR A 36 -2.91 -12.57 1.56
C TYR A 36 -3.94 -11.44 1.67
N MET A 37 -3.86 -10.47 0.77
CA MET A 37 -4.81 -9.36 0.69
C MET A 37 -5.47 -9.29 -0.69
N ASN A 38 -6.80 -9.18 -0.71
CA ASN A 38 -7.54 -8.96 -1.94
C ASN A 38 -7.22 -7.56 -2.51
N PRO A 39 -6.93 -7.43 -3.83
CA PRO A 39 -6.69 -6.14 -4.48
C PRO A 39 -7.77 -5.08 -4.23
N VAL A 40 -9.03 -5.48 -4.04
CA VAL A 40 -10.13 -4.57 -3.74
C VAL A 40 -9.99 -3.97 -2.34
N GLU A 41 -9.63 -4.80 -1.35
CA GLU A 41 -9.41 -4.35 0.02
C GLU A 41 -8.17 -3.46 0.12
N LEU A 42 -7.10 -3.80 -0.61
CA LEU A 42 -5.92 -2.94 -0.68
C LEU A 42 -6.26 -1.56 -1.27
N ARG A 43 -7.05 -1.52 -2.36
CA ARG A 43 -7.47 -0.24 -2.95
C ARG A 43 -8.29 0.59 -1.97
N LYS A 44 -9.17 -0.02 -1.18
CA LYS A 44 -9.92 0.69 -0.13
C LYS A 44 -8.97 1.26 0.94
N LEU A 45 -7.99 0.47 1.38
CA LEU A 45 -7.00 0.89 2.37
C LEU A 45 -6.16 2.07 1.85
N ILE A 46 -5.62 1.97 0.64
CA ILE A 46 -4.86 3.04 0.01
C ILE A 46 -5.71 4.30 -0.18
N SER A 47 -6.98 4.15 -0.59
CA SER A 47 -7.91 5.28 -0.72
C SER A 47 -8.18 5.97 0.62
N LYS A 48 -8.35 5.19 1.70
CA LYS A 48 -8.46 5.72 3.06
C LYS A 48 -7.20 6.51 3.45
N LEU A 49 -6.02 5.92 3.28
CA LEU A 49 -4.75 6.54 3.65
C LEU A 49 -4.43 7.81 2.83
N LEU A 50 -4.84 7.86 1.56
CA LEU A 50 -4.76 9.07 0.74
C LEU A 50 -5.66 10.18 1.27
N LYS A 51 -6.90 9.85 1.67
CA LYS A 51 -7.83 10.83 2.27
C LYS A 51 -7.34 11.35 3.61
N GLU A 52 -6.68 10.50 4.40
CA GLU A 52 -6.02 10.89 5.64
C GLU A 52 -4.73 11.68 5.42
N GLY A 53 -4.27 11.84 4.17
CA GLY A 53 -3.05 12.58 3.84
C GLY A 53 -1.75 11.85 4.22
N LYS A 54 -1.83 10.56 4.57
CA LYS A 54 -0.67 9.72 4.92
C LYS A 54 0.07 9.18 3.70
N LEU A 55 -0.57 9.17 2.54
CA LEU A 55 0.04 8.75 1.27
C LEU A 55 0.03 9.89 0.25
N ILE A 56 0.98 9.83 -0.67
CA ILE A 56 1.03 10.65 -1.88
C ILE A 56 0.90 9.70 -3.08
N LYS A 57 0.09 10.10 -4.06
CA LYS A 57 -0.12 9.39 -5.32
C LYS A 57 0.57 10.16 -6.44
N PHE A 58 1.34 9.48 -7.27
CA PHE A 58 2.00 10.08 -8.41
C PHE A 58 1.85 9.20 -9.66
N PRO A 59 1.73 9.81 -10.85
CA PRO A 59 1.71 9.07 -12.10
C PRO A 59 3.12 8.50 -12.35
N SER A 60 3.21 7.19 -12.57
CA SER A 60 4.44 6.61 -13.09
C SER A 60 4.58 6.99 -14.55
N ARG A 61 5.75 7.50 -14.97
CA ARG A 61 6.02 7.77 -16.39
C ARG A 61 6.34 6.50 -17.18
N LEU A 62 6.78 5.46 -16.47
CA LEU A 62 7.20 4.16 -17.04
C LEU A 62 6.06 3.15 -17.10
N GLU A 63 5.05 3.31 -16.26
CA GLU A 63 3.89 2.43 -16.20
C GLU A 63 2.61 3.25 -16.34
N THR A 64 1.61 2.75 -17.05
CA THR A 64 0.24 3.31 -17.09
C THR A 64 -0.50 3.23 -15.74
N ARG A 65 0.25 3.09 -14.64
CA ARG A 65 -0.22 2.86 -13.28
C ARG A 65 0.25 3.97 -12.36
N PHE A 66 -0.54 4.18 -11.32
CA PHE A 66 -0.16 5.08 -10.24
C PHE A 66 0.73 4.36 -9.25
N LYS A 67 1.75 5.07 -8.78
CA LYS A 67 2.55 4.67 -7.65
C LYS A 67 2.17 5.52 -6.43
N PHE A 68 2.40 4.93 -5.28
CA PHE A 68 2.09 5.50 -3.98
C PHE A 68 3.36 5.53 -3.15
N LYS A 69 3.48 6.53 -2.26
CA LYS A 69 4.53 6.65 -1.25
C LYS A 69 3.92 7.16 0.03
N ALA A 70 4.44 6.75 1.18
CA ALA A 70 4.06 7.34 2.45
C ALA A 70 4.58 8.78 2.53
N LYS A 71 3.74 9.67 3.07
CA LYS A 71 4.12 11.02 3.43
C LYS A 71 4.85 10.94 4.77
N GLU A 72 6.08 11.46 4.80
CA GLU A 72 6.87 11.60 6.03
C GLU A 72 6.19 12.51 7.06
#